data_AF-A0A946B4V0-F1
#
_entry.id   AF-A0A946B4V0-F1
#
_cell.length_a   1.000
_cell.length_b   1.000
_cell.length_c   1.000
_cell.angle_alpha   90.00
_cell.angle_beta   90.00
_cell.angle_gamma   90.00
#
_symmetry.space_group_name_H-M   'P 1'
#
loop_
_entity.id
_entity.type
_entity.pdbx_description
1 polymer ?
#
loop_
_entity_poly.entity_id
_entity_poly.type
_entity_poly.pdbx_seq_one_letter_code
_entity_poly.pdbx_strand_id
1 'polypeptide(L)'
;MTEAAPMTKPQIAPPNIDLGLPGPEASTRVVVAMSGGVDSSVVAALLHEAGYDVVGVTLQLYDHGDAVPTGRTCCAGQDIYDARTVADRIGFPHYVLDYESKFRQSVMDEFADSYLQGETPIPCVRCNER
;
A
#
# COMPACT_ATOMS: atom_id res chain seq x y z
N MET A 1 -17.92 -19.46 -8.74
CA MET A 1 -16.75 -18.68 -9.20
C MET A 1 -17.32 -17.58 -10.07
N THR A 2 -17.58 -16.41 -9.49
CA THR A 2 -18.19 -15.30 -10.22
C THR A 2 -17.06 -14.60 -10.99
N GLU A 3 -17.09 -14.72 -12.31
CA GLU A 3 -16.20 -13.99 -13.21
C GLU A 3 -16.38 -12.49 -12.94
N ALA A 4 -15.30 -11.78 -12.61
CA ALA A 4 -15.36 -10.34 -12.41
C ALA A 4 -15.80 -9.70 -13.73
N ALA A 5 -16.87 -8.91 -13.70
CA ALA A 5 -17.31 -8.16 -14.88
C ALA A 5 -16.13 -7.31 -15.39
N PRO A 6 -15.86 -7.30 -16.71
CA PRO A 6 -14.75 -6.51 -17.26
C PRO A 6 -14.95 -5.05 -16.86
N MET A 7 -13.91 -4.44 -16.28
CA MET A 7 -13.95 -3.01 -15.96
C MET A 7 -14.19 -2.24 -17.26
N THR A 8 -15.25 -1.44 -17.27
CA THR A 8 -15.47 -0.47 -18.35
C THR A 8 -14.26 0.45 -18.36
N LYS A 9 -13.49 0.44 -19.45
CA LYS A 9 -12.34 1.34 -19.60
C LYS A 9 -12.79 2.77 -19.32
N PRO A 10 -12.03 3.56 -18.55
CA PRO A 10 -12.34 4.97 -18.35
C PRO A 10 -12.58 5.65 -19.70
N GLN A 11 -13.62 6.48 -19.78
CA GLN A 11 -13.88 7.30 -20.98
C GLN A 11 -12.90 8.49 -21.11
N ILE A 12 -11.96 8.60 -20.16
CA ILE A 12 -10.92 9.61 -20.12
C ILE A 12 -9.65 8.95 -20.62
N ALA A 13 -9.00 9.51 -21.64
CA ALA A 13 -7.71 9.02 -22.10
C ALA A 13 -6.71 9.05 -20.92
N PRO A 14 -5.90 7.99 -20.74
CA PRO A 14 -4.93 7.97 -19.66
C PRO A 14 -4.02 9.20 -19.76
N PRO A 15 -3.76 9.89 -18.64
CA PRO A 15 -2.77 10.96 -18.64
C PRO A 15 -1.43 10.41 -19.11
N ASN A 16 -0.69 11.20 -19.90
CA ASN A 16 0.69 10.87 -20.21
C ASN A 16 1.53 11.03 -18.93
N ILE A 17 1.85 9.92 -18.28
CA ILE A 17 2.59 9.89 -17.02
C ILE A 17 4.05 9.53 -17.30
N ASP A 18 4.90 10.55 -17.30
CA ASP A 18 6.36 10.40 -17.31
C ASP A 18 6.89 10.53 -15.87
N LEU A 19 7.51 9.47 -15.35
CA LEU A 19 8.15 9.48 -14.03
C LEU A 19 9.57 10.07 -14.04
N GLY A 20 10.09 10.48 -15.20
CA GLY A 20 11.46 10.98 -15.37
C GLY A 20 12.53 9.89 -15.19
N LEU A 21 12.15 8.63 -15.39
CA LEU A 21 13.03 7.48 -15.24
C LEU A 21 13.67 7.09 -16.58
N PRO A 22 14.90 6.55 -16.58
CA PRO A 22 15.55 6.15 -17.81
C PRO A 22 14.91 4.89 -18.42
N GLY A 23 14.70 4.92 -19.74
CA GLY A 23 14.22 3.79 -20.52
C GLY A 23 12.70 3.83 -20.80
N PRO A 24 12.19 2.90 -21.62
CA PRO A 24 10.75 2.79 -21.89
C PRO A 24 9.95 2.44 -20.63
N GLU A 25 8.72 2.96 -20.54
CA GLU A 25 7.77 2.72 -19.46
C GLU A 25 7.52 1.23 -19.26
N ALA A 26 7.32 0.49 -20.36
CA ALA A 26 7.10 -0.96 -20.35
C ALA A 26 8.26 -1.80 -19.81
N SER A 27 9.47 -1.24 -19.75
CA SER A 27 10.64 -1.89 -19.14
C SER A 27 10.96 -1.38 -17.73
N THR A 28 10.20 -0.38 -17.26
CA THR A 28 10.40 0.26 -15.98
C THR A 28 9.47 -0.36 -14.96
N ARG A 29 10.04 -1.15 -14.04
CA ARG A 29 9.29 -1.73 -12.92
C ARG A 29 9.04 -0.70 -11.84
N VAL A 30 7.78 -0.51 -11.47
CA VAL A 30 7.36 0.38 -10.39
C VAL A 30 6.70 -0.43 -9.28
N VAL A 31 7.32 -0.43 -8.10
CA VAL A 31 6.73 -1.02 -6.90
C VAL A 31 5.90 0.04 -6.20
N VAL A 32 4.60 -0.19 -6.09
CA VAL A 32 3.67 0.72 -5.42
C VAL A 32 3.35 0.19 -4.04
N ALA A 33 3.68 0.97 -3.01
CA ALA A 33 3.20 0.70 -1.66
C ALA A 33 1.69 0.97 -1.59
N MET A 34 0.89 -0.09 -1.47
CA MET A 34 -0.56 -0.06 -1.47
C MET A 34 -1.09 -0.25 -0.06
N SER A 35 -1.72 0.81 0.47
CA SER A 35 -2.34 0.79 1.80
C SER A 35 -3.76 0.21 1.81
N GLY A 36 -4.31 -0.17 0.64
CA GLY A 36 -5.73 -0.50 0.49
C GLY A 36 -6.61 0.75 0.23
N GLY A 37 -6.08 1.94 0.48
CA GLY A 37 -6.78 3.20 0.21
C GLY A 37 -6.87 3.56 -1.27
N VAL A 38 -7.79 4.49 -1.57
CA VAL A 38 -8.09 4.96 -2.93
C VAL A 38 -6.87 5.59 -3.61
N ASP A 39 -6.06 6.37 -2.89
CA ASP A 39 -4.94 7.11 -3.48
C ASP A 39 -3.90 6.14 -4.07
N SER A 40 -3.44 5.17 -3.27
CA SER A 40 -2.49 4.16 -3.72
C SER A 40 -3.04 3.26 -4.83
N SER A 41 -4.35 2.99 -4.79
CA SER A 41 -5.06 2.22 -5.81
C SER A 41 -5.12 2.94 -7.15
N VAL A 42 -5.43 4.24 -7.13
CA VAL A 42 -5.46 5.09 -8.33
C VAL A 42 -4.06 5.25 -8.91
N VAL A 43 -3.03 5.45 -8.07
CA VAL A 43 -1.63 5.50 -8.53
C VAL A 43 -1.24 4.22 -9.25
N ALA A 44 -1.49 3.05 -8.66
CA ALA A 44 -1.16 1.76 -9.29
C ALA A 44 -1.91 1.56 -10.62
N ALA A 45 -3.20 1.90 -10.65
CA ALA A 45 -4.01 1.80 -11.86
C ALA A 45 -3.53 2.73 -12.98
N LEU A 46 -3.25 3.99 -12.66
CA LEU A 46 -2.76 4.98 -13.62
C LEU A 46 -1.39 4.61 -14.20
N LEU A 47 -0.47 4.11 -13.36
CA LEU A 47 0.84 3.65 -13.83
C LEU A 47 0.72 2.40 -14.71
N HIS A 48 -0.15 1.47 -14.37
CA HIS A 48 -0.41 0.30 -15.20
C HIS A 48 -0.99 0.71 -16.56
N GLU A 49 -1.96 1.63 -16.58
CA GLU A 49 -2.56 2.14 -17.81
C GLU A 49 -1.59 2.96 -18.67
N ALA A 50 -0.66 3.68 -18.03
CA ALA A 50 0.45 4.37 -18.69
C ALA A 50 1.54 3.40 -19.25
N GLY A 51 1.41 2.10 -18.99
CA GLY A 51 2.27 1.07 -19.57
C GLY A 51 3.47 0.67 -18.72
N TYR A 52 3.57 1.09 -17.46
CA TYR A 52 4.63 0.65 -16.55
C TYR A 52 4.44 -0.81 -16.09
N ASP A 53 5.54 -1.48 -15.76
CA ASP A 53 5.53 -2.80 -15.12
C ASP A 53 5.26 -2.64 -13.61
N VAL A 54 3.98 -2.58 -13.25
CA VAL A 54 3.54 -2.32 -11.87
C VAL A 54 3.56 -3.58 -11.01
N VAL A 55 4.05 -3.46 -9.79
CA VAL A 55 3.91 -4.45 -8.72
C VAL A 55 3.34 -3.77 -7.47
N GLY A 56 2.19 -4.24 -6.98
CA GLY A 56 1.62 -3.76 -5.73
C GLY A 56 2.25 -4.44 -4.51
N VAL A 57 2.49 -3.69 -3.44
CA VAL A 57 2.99 -4.24 -2.17
C VAL A 57 2.22 -3.64 -0.99
N THR A 58 1.67 -4.47 -0.12
CA THR A 58 1.13 -4.02 1.18
C THR A 58 2.06 -4.46 2.30
N LEU A 59 2.35 -3.54 3.23
CA LEU A 59 3.14 -3.84 4.43
C LEU A 59 2.19 -4.20 5.58
N GLN A 60 2.32 -5.40 6.11
CA GLN A 60 1.65 -5.79 7.35
C GLN A 60 2.52 -5.32 8.52
N LEU A 61 2.02 -4.36 9.29
CA LEU A 61 2.79 -3.67 10.34
C LEU A 61 2.40 -4.11 11.77
N TYR A 62 1.37 -4.93 11.93
CA TYR A 62 0.87 -5.40 13.23
C TYR A 62 0.08 -6.72 13.07
N ASP A 63 0.17 -7.59 14.08
CA ASP A 63 -0.60 -8.84 14.15
C ASP A 63 -2.07 -8.60 14.56
N HIS A 64 -2.94 -9.50 14.10
CA HIS A 64 -4.31 -9.68 14.56
C HIS A 64 -4.37 -10.69 15.74
N GLY A 65 -3.34 -10.76 16.58
CA GLY A 65 -3.29 -11.73 17.67
C GLY A 65 -4.25 -11.37 18.82
N ASP A 66 -5.33 -12.16 18.97
CA ASP A 66 -6.19 -12.45 20.15
C ASP A 66 -6.39 -11.41 21.28
N ALA A 67 -6.14 -10.14 21.05
CA ALA A 67 -6.37 -9.06 22.01
C ALA A 67 -7.70 -8.37 21.69
N VAL A 68 -8.76 -8.91 22.30
CA VAL A 68 -10.06 -8.29 22.64
C VAL A 68 -10.57 -7.24 21.63
N PRO A 69 -11.68 -7.50 20.91
CA PRO A 69 -12.28 -6.55 19.98
C PRO A 69 -12.99 -5.42 20.74
N THR A 70 -12.22 -4.49 21.28
CA THR A 70 -12.71 -3.25 21.88
C THR A 70 -12.04 -2.08 21.18
N GLY A 71 -12.44 -1.82 19.94
CA GLY A 71 -11.98 -0.63 19.21
C GLY A 71 -12.04 -0.81 17.70
N ARG A 72 -12.20 0.29 16.98
CA ARG A 72 -12.22 0.39 15.50
C ARG A 72 -10.85 0.09 14.86
N THR A 73 -10.07 -0.86 15.38
CA THR A 73 -8.70 -1.16 14.93
C THR A 73 -8.62 -2.28 13.88
N CYS A 74 -9.76 -2.71 13.34
CA CYS A 74 -9.91 -3.92 12.52
C CYS A 74 -9.78 -3.69 10.99
N CYS A 75 -8.93 -2.78 10.53
CA CYS A 75 -8.82 -2.49 9.09
C CYS A 75 -7.64 -3.18 8.38
N ALA A 76 -6.55 -3.56 9.05
CA ALA A 76 -5.38 -4.10 8.32
C ALA A 76 -5.67 -5.33 7.44
N GLY A 77 -6.52 -6.26 7.90
CA GLY A 77 -6.95 -7.39 7.08
C GLY A 77 -7.82 -6.96 5.89
N GLN A 78 -8.71 -5.98 6.10
CA GLN A 78 -9.58 -5.42 5.06
C GLN A 78 -8.77 -4.62 4.03
N ASP A 79 -7.81 -3.80 4.47
CA ASP A 79 -6.93 -2.98 3.64
C ASP A 79 -6.06 -3.85 2.72
N ILE A 80 -5.51 -4.95 3.25
CA ILE A 80 -4.78 -5.95 2.45
C ILE A 80 -5.71 -6.56 1.39
N TYR A 81 -6.94 -6.91 1.78
CA TYR A 81 -7.91 -7.49 0.86
C TYR A 81 -8.35 -6.50 -0.24
N ASP A 82 -8.53 -5.23 0.12
CA ASP A 82 -8.92 -4.16 -0.81
C ASP A 82 -7.78 -3.89 -1.81
N ALA A 83 -6.53 -3.80 -1.35
CA ALA A 83 -5.36 -3.67 -2.22
C ALA A 83 -5.25 -4.84 -3.21
N ARG A 84 -5.42 -6.07 -2.72
CA ARG A 84 -5.43 -7.28 -3.56
C ARG A 84 -6.56 -7.26 -4.58
N THR A 85 -7.77 -6.89 -4.16
CA THR A 85 -8.94 -6.82 -5.05
C THR A 85 -8.74 -5.79 -6.16
N VAL A 86 -8.12 -4.65 -5.86
CA VAL A 86 -7.74 -3.65 -6.88
C VAL A 86 -6.72 -4.24 -7.85
N ALA A 87 -5.65 -4.84 -7.34
CA ALA A 87 -4.60 -5.44 -8.17
C ALA A 87 -5.14 -6.52 -9.12
N ASP A 88 -5.98 -7.43 -8.60
CA ASP A 88 -6.63 -8.49 -9.37
C ASP A 88 -7.56 -7.92 -10.46
N ARG A 89 -8.27 -6.82 -10.18
CA ARG A 89 -9.16 -6.15 -11.15
C ARG A 89 -8.42 -5.42 -12.26
N ILE A 90 -7.29 -4.80 -11.94
CA ILE A 90 -6.49 -4.03 -12.90
C ILE A 90 -5.56 -4.95 -13.70
N GLY A 91 -5.06 -6.03 -13.10
CA GLY A 91 -4.23 -7.04 -13.77
C GLY A 91 -2.73 -6.91 -13.50
N PHE A 92 -2.33 -6.57 -12.27
CA PHE A 92 -0.92 -6.55 -11.84
C PHE A 92 -0.70 -7.39 -10.57
N PRO A 93 0.52 -7.95 -10.35
CA PRO A 93 0.80 -8.75 -9.16
C PRO A 93 0.79 -7.91 -7.89
N HIS A 94 0.27 -8.48 -6.80
CA HIS A 94 0.28 -7.88 -5.47
C HIS A 94 0.88 -8.83 -4.44
N TYR A 95 1.74 -8.30 -3.57
CA TYR A 95 2.39 -9.04 -2.49
C TYR A 95 2.11 -8.40 -1.14
N VAL A 96 2.04 -9.21 -0.10
CA VAL A 96 2.00 -8.75 1.29
C VAL A 96 3.32 -9.08 1.94
N LEU A 97 3.95 -8.09 2.55
CA LEU A 97 5.21 -8.27 3.26
C LEU A 97 4.99 -8.04 4.76
N ASP A 98 5.41 -9.00 5.57
CA ASP A 98 5.43 -8.86 7.01
C ASP A 98 6.60 -7.98 7.45
N TYR A 99 6.27 -6.83 8.03
CA TYR A 99 7.20 -5.83 8.55
C TYR A 99 6.92 -5.49 10.01
N GLU A 100 6.08 -6.25 10.70
CA GLU A 100 5.62 -5.94 12.05
C GLU A 100 6.78 -5.76 13.03
N SER A 101 7.66 -6.76 13.10
CA SER A 101 8.79 -6.74 14.02
C SER A 101 9.72 -5.56 13.75
N LYS A 102 9.96 -5.23 12.48
CA LYS A 102 10.82 -4.12 12.09
C LYS A 102 10.18 -2.78 12.42
N PHE A 103 8.88 -2.63 12.15
CA PHE A 103 8.12 -1.43 12.44
C PHE A 103 8.03 -1.17 13.94
N ARG A 104 7.76 -2.21 14.73
CA ARG A 104 7.74 -2.10 16.19
C ARG A 104 9.06 -1.54 16.73
N GLN A 105 10.16 -2.19 16.36
CA GLN A 105 11.51 -1.84 16.85
C GLN A 105 12.00 -0.47 16.35
N SER A 106 11.66 -0.09 15.11
CA SER A 106 12.22 1.10 14.46
C SER A 106 11.35 2.35 14.60
N VAL A 107 10.08 2.20 15.01
CA VAL A 107 9.09 3.29 15.04
C VAL A 107 8.33 3.30 16.36
N MET A 108 7.70 2.18 16.73
CA MET A 108 6.77 2.17 17.87
C MET A 108 7.46 2.19 19.23
N ASP A 109 8.60 1.50 19.38
CA ASP A 109 9.36 1.49 20.63
C ASP A 109 9.87 2.94 20.93
N GLU A 110 10.46 3.63 19.95
CA GLU A 110 10.89 5.06 20.08
C GLU A 110 9.69 5.97 20.36
N PHE A 111 8.58 5.78 19.65
CA PHE A 111 7.36 6.56 19.86
C PHE A 111 6.83 6.44 21.30
N ALA A 112 6.74 5.21 21.82
CA ALA A 112 6.26 4.95 23.18
C ALA A 112 7.17 5.57 24.23
N ASP A 113 8.49 5.40 24.09
CA ASP A 113 9.48 5.94 25.02
C ASP A 113 9.45 7.48 25.08
N SER A 114 9.37 8.15 23.92
CA SER A 114 9.22 9.61 23.85
C SER A 114 7.92 10.09 24.48
N TYR A 115 6.81 9.37 24.25
CA TYR A 115 5.52 9.74 24.85
C TYR A 115 5.54 9.62 26.37
N LEU A 116 6.19 8.58 26.92
CA LEU A 116 6.38 8.40 28.37
C LEU A 116 7.22 9.51 29.00
N GLN A 117 8.08 10.17 28.21
CA GLN A 117 8.89 11.32 28.64
C GLN A 117 8.12 12.65 28.56
N GLY A 118 6.85 12.63 28.13
CA GLY A 118 6.00 13.82 28.00
C GLY A 118 6.21 14.57 26.67
N GLU A 119 6.85 13.94 25.69
CA GLU A 119 7.02 14.51 24.36
C GLU A 119 5.81 14.22 23.46
N THR A 120 5.71 14.93 22.33
CA THR A 120 4.73 14.65 21.27
C THR A 120 5.45 14.27 19.97
N PRO A 121 5.93 13.02 19.85
CA PRO A 121 6.67 12.57 18.67
C PRO A 121 5.76 12.39 17.43
N ILE A 122 6.36 12.47 16.24
CA ILE A 122 5.68 12.24 14.94
C ILE A 122 6.16 10.90 14.35
N PRO A 123 5.49 9.77 14.64
CA PRO A 123 5.95 8.44 14.23
C PRO A 123 5.95 8.25 12.70
N CYS A 124 5.10 8.99 11.97
CA CYS A 124 4.99 8.90 10.52
C CYS A 124 6.29 9.30 9.80
N VAL A 125 7.07 10.23 10.36
CA VAL A 125 8.36 10.63 9.79
C VAL A 125 9.33 9.44 9.86
N ARG A 126 9.45 8.82 11.04
CA ARG A 126 10.28 7.63 11.25
C ARG A 126 9.83 6.45 10.38
N CYS A 127 8.51 6.25 10.24
CA CYS A 127 7.96 5.22 9.38
C CYS A 127 8.42 5.33 7.92
N ASN A 128 8.53 6.54 7.38
CA ASN A 128 8.96 6.76 5.99
C ASN A 128 10.48 6.70 5.82
N GLU A 129 11.26 6.89 6.89
CA GLU A 129 12.73 6.91 6.86
C GLU A 129 13.38 5.52 7.01
N ARG A 130 12.68 4.51 7.56
CA ARG A 130 13.28 3.28 8.10
C ARG A 130 13.02 1.99 7.31
#